data_AF-A0AAD8J1Y8-F1
#
_entry.id   AF-A0AAD8J1Y8-F1
#
_cell.length_a   1.000
_cell.length_b   1.000
_cell.length_c   1.000
_cell.angle_alpha   90.00
_cell.angle_beta   90.00
_cell.angle_gamma   90.00
#
_symmetry.space_group_name_H-M   'P 1'
#
loop_
_entity.id
_entity.type
_entity.pdbx_description
1 polymer ?
#
loop_
_entity_poly.entity_id
_entity_poly.type
_entity_poly.pdbx_seq_one_letter_code
_entity_poly.pdbx_strand_id
1 'polypeptide(L)'
;MVPGPEYSAFRDMGTKIICLLVIIDDLYDIYGSLEELELFTDFVERWDITEIDKLPKNLKTVLLAVFNTTNQIGFWTMQERDFNIIPYLSKQWTNMCKAFLKEAKWYYSGYKPSQH
;
A
#
# COMPACT_ATOMS: atom_id res chain seq x y z
N MET A 1 -0.41 2.28 20.50
CA MET A 1 -1.29 3.39 20.06
C MET A 1 -1.17 4.54 21.05
N VAL A 2 -1.22 5.79 20.57
CA VAL A 2 -1.11 6.99 21.42
C VAL A 2 -2.51 7.37 21.95
N PRO A 3 -2.77 7.30 23.27
CA PRO A 3 -4.15 7.30 23.80
C PRO A 3 -4.79 8.69 23.97
N GLY A 4 -4.01 9.78 23.94
CA GLY A 4 -4.52 11.14 24.17
C GLY A 4 -5.63 11.55 23.19
N PRO A 5 -6.70 12.23 23.63
CA PRO A 5 -7.80 12.66 22.75
C PRO A 5 -7.36 13.54 21.58
N GLU A 6 -6.31 14.34 21.77
CA GLU A 6 -5.67 15.19 20.76
C GLU A 6 -5.08 14.41 19.58
N TYR A 7 -4.85 13.10 19.73
CA TYR A 7 -4.33 12.21 18.68
C TYR A 7 -5.42 11.41 17.98
N SER A 8 -6.70 11.74 18.16
CA SER A 8 -7.82 11.02 17.54
C SER A 8 -7.70 10.91 16.02
N ALA A 9 -7.42 12.01 15.32
CA ALA A 9 -7.21 12.01 13.87
C ALA A 9 -6.01 11.14 13.46
N PHE A 10 -4.90 11.22 14.22
CA PHE A 10 -3.72 10.39 13.98
C PHE A 10 -4.03 8.89 14.13
N ARG A 11 -4.82 8.52 15.15
CA ARG A 11 -5.26 7.13 15.34
C ARG A 11 -6.18 6.67 14.20
N ASP A 12 -7.16 7.48 13.80
CA ASP A 12 -8.06 7.14 12.69
C ASP A 12 -7.28 6.89 11.38
N MET A 13 -6.42 7.83 11.00
CA MET A 13 -5.59 7.71 9.81
C MET A 13 -4.61 6.52 9.90
N GLY A 14 -3.97 6.35 11.07
CA GLY A 14 -3.05 5.25 11.32
C GLY A 14 -3.74 3.89 11.23
N THR A 15 -4.93 3.74 11.80
CA THR A 15 -5.71 2.50 11.73
C THR A 15 -6.07 2.17 10.27
N LYS A 16 -6.50 3.15 9.47
CA LYS A 16 -6.78 2.93 8.04
C LYS A 16 -5.55 2.43 7.28
N ILE A 17 -4.38 3.04 7.51
CA ILE A 17 -3.12 2.59 6.90
C ILE A 17 -2.78 1.16 7.34
N ILE A 18 -2.88 0.85 8.64
CA ILE A 18 -2.59 -0.48 9.17
C ILE A 18 -3.53 -1.54 8.57
N CYS A 19 -4.83 -1.26 8.46
CA CYS A 19 -5.77 -2.19 7.83
C CYS A 19 -5.41 -2.45 6.36
N LEU A 20 -5.04 -1.41 5.61
CA LEU A 20 -4.59 -1.57 4.23
C LEU A 20 -3.28 -2.35 4.12
N LEU A 21 -2.36 -2.18 5.06
CA LEU A 21 -1.12 -2.95 5.10
C LEU A 21 -1.40 -4.44 5.23
N VAL A 22 -2.27 -4.84 6.16
CA VAL A 22 -2.67 -6.24 6.34
C VAL A 22 -3.32 -6.81 5.08
N ILE A 23 -4.19 -6.03 4.44
CA ILE A 23 -4.83 -6.47 3.18
C ILE A 23 -3.80 -6.67 2.06
N ILE A 24 -2.79 -5.81 1.97
CA ILE A 24 -1.73 -5.93 0.97
C ILE A 24 -0.81 -7.12 1.32
N ASP A 25 -0.49 -7.34 2.59
CA ASP A 25 0.29 -8.50 3.03
C ASP A 25 -0.38 -9.81 2.58
N ASP A 26 -1.66 -10.01 2.95
CA ASP A 26 -2.49 -11.14 2.54
C ASP A 26 -2.53 -11.33 1.01
N LEU A 27 -2.54 -10.20 0.28
CA LEU A 27 -2.56 -10.22 -1.17
C LEU A 27 -1.27 -10.83 -1.74
N TYR A 28 -0.11 -10.47 -1.19
CA TYR A 28 1.19 -10.89 -1.69
C TYR A 28 1.61 -12.29 -1.23
N ASP A 29 1.12 -12.76 -0.08
CA ASP A 29 1.54 -14.04 0.50
C ASP A 29 0.57 -15.21 0.18
N ILE A 30 -0.73 -14.94 0.00
CA ILE A 30 -1.77 -15.97 -0.15
C ILE A 30 -2.53 -15.85 -1.48
N TYR A 31 -2.97 -14.65 -1.86
CA TYR A 31 -4.02 -14.52 -2.89
C TYR A 31 -3.53 -14.22 -4.31
N GLY A 32 -2.40 -13.55 -4.50
CA GLY A 32 -1.95 -13.09 -5.81
C GLY A 32 -1.05 -14.08 -6.56
N SER A 33 -1.26 -14.21 -7.87
CA SER A 33 -0.25 -14.83 -8.76
C SER A 33 0.96 -13.90 -8.90
N LEU A 34 2.14 -14.43 -9.23
CA LEU A 34 3.33 -13.59 -9.36
C LEU A 34 3.15 -12.50 -10.44
N GLU A 35 2.50 -12.81 -11.56
CA GLU A 35 2.19 -11.87 -12.64
C GLU A 35 1.21 -10.78 -12.16
N GLU A 36 0.20 -11.15 -11.39
CA GLU A 36 -0.75 -10.22 -10.78
C GLU A 36 -0.06 -9.26 -9.80
N LEU A 37 0.85 -9.78 -8.99
CA LEU A 37 1.62 -8.99 -8.02
C LEU A 37 2.60 -8.04 -8.70
N GLU A 38 3.24 -8.46 -9.80
CA GLU A 38 4.08 -7.59 -10.61
C GLU A 38 3.28 -6.44 -11.21
N LEU A 39 2.10 -6.74 -11.79
CA LEU A 39 1.20 -5.73 -12.34
C LEU A 39 0.71 -4.77 -11.25
N PHE A 40 0.26 -5.29 -10.10
CA PHE A 40 -0.18 -4.46 -8.98
C PHE A 40 0.95 -3.55 -8.47
N THR A 41 2.17 -4.07 -8.33
CA THR A 41 3.35 -3.28 -7.90
C THR A 41 3.64 -2.14 -8.87
N ASP A 42 3.55 -2.39 -10.17
CA ASP A 42 3.75 -1.37 -11.20
C ASP A 42 2.71 -0.24 -11.12
N PHE A 43 1.44 -0.57 -10.88
CA PHE A 43 0.40 0.44 -10.65
C PHE A 43 0.68 1.30 -9.41
N VAL A 44 1.12 0.68 -8.31
CA VAL A 44 1.48 1.41 -7.09
C VAL A 44 2.70 2.30 -7.32
N GLU A 45 3.71 1.84 -8.04
CA GLU A 45 4.93 2.60 -8.34
C GLU A 45 4.65 3.82 -9.22
N ARG A 46 3.82 3.65 -10.27
CA ARG A 46 3.40 4.78 -11.12
C ARG A 46 2.49 5.76 -10.39
N TRP A 47 1.81 5.28 -9.34
CA TRP A 47 0.80 6.03 -8.59
C TRP A 47 -0.27 6.65 -9.50
N ASP A 48 -0.66 5.89 -10.54
CA ASP A 48 -1.61 6.30 -11.57
C ASP A 48 -2.66 5.20 -11.78
N ILE A 49 -3.94 5.58 -11.71
CA ILE A 49 -5.09 4.68 -11.84
C ILE A 49 -5.80 4.81 -13.20
N THR A 50 -5.21 5.53 -14.17
CA THR A 50 -5.83 5.78 -15.49
C THR A 50 -6.14 4.47 -16.23
N GLU A 51 -5.27 3.47 -16.13
CA GLU A 51 -5.44 2.18 -16.80
C GLU A 51 -5.90 1.05 -15.85
N ILE A 52 -6.54 1.41 -14.73
CA ILE A 52 -6.87 0.47 -13.66
C ILE A 52 -7.75 -0.71 -14.13
N ASP A 53 -8.46 -0.56 -15.26
CA ASP A 53 -9.26 -1.62 -15.85
C ASP A 53 -8.46 -2.83 -16.35
N LYS A 54 -7.13 -2.70 -16.47
CA LYS A 54 -6.23 -3.84 -16.70
C LYS A 54 -6.08 -4.76 -15.50
N LEU A 55 -6.42 -4.31 -14.29
CA LEU A 55 -6.33 -5.12 -13.08
C LEU A 55 -7.56 -6.04 -12.93
N PRO A 56 -7.35 -7.30 -12.48
CA PRO A 56 -8.40 -8.13 -11.90
C PRO A 56 -9.20 -7.39 -10.81
N LYS A 57 -10.47 -7.76 -10.65
CA LYS A 57 -11.42 -7.04 -9.78
C LYS A 57 -10.95 -6.89 -8.33
N ASN A 58 -10.35 -7.94 -7.77
CA ASN A 58 -9.77 -7.95 -6.43
C ASN A 58 -8.63 -6.92 -6.31
N LEU A 59 -7.64 -6.99 -7.20
CA LEU A 59 -6.49 -6.07 -7.21
C LEU A 59 -6.90 -4.62 -7.41
N LYS A 60 -7.84 -4.38 -8.34
CA LYS A 60 -8.44 -3.07 -8.59
C LYS A 60 -9.06 -2.49 -7.32
N THR A 61 -9.79 -3.31 -6.57
CA THR A 61 -10.45 -2.88 -5.32
C THR A 61 -9.42 -2.47 -4.27
N VAL A 62 -8.36 -3.27 -4.09
CA VAL A 62 -7.28 -2.96 -3.14
C VAL A 62 -6.54 -1.69 -3.55
N LEU A 63 -6.19 -1.54 -4.84
CA LEU A 63 -5.48 -0.35 -5.32
C LEU A 63 -6.32 0.92 -5.12
N LEU A 64 -7.62 0.89 -5.43
CA LEU A 64 -8.51 2.02 -5.18
C LEU A 64 -8.62 2.36 -3.69
N ALA A 65 -8.67 1.35 -2.82
CA ALA A 65 -8.70 1.58 -1.38
C ALA A 65 -7.43 2.28 -0.89
N VAL A 66 -6.26 1.85 -1.35
CA VAL A 66 -4.96 2.46 -1.05
C VAL A 66 -4.87 3.89 -1.57
N PHE A 67 -5.22 4.10 -2.85
CA PHE A 67 -5.13 5.39 -3.52
C PHE A 67 -6.08 6.42 -2.88
N ASN A 68 -7.34 6.06 -2.69
CA ASN A 68 -8.35 6.95 -2.12
C ASN A 68 -8.04 7.30 -0.66
N THR A 69 -7.67 6.31 0.15
CA THR A 69 -7.33 6.55 1.56
C THR A 69 -6.10 7.46 1.68
N THR A 70 -5.08 7.23 0.85
CA THR A 70 -3.87 8.05 0.86
C THR A 70 -4.16 9.48 0.44
N ASN A 71 -4.98 9.69 -0.59
CA ASN A 71 -5.38 11.03 -1.02
C ASN A 71 -6.27 11.75 0.00
N GLN A 72 -7.15 11.02 0.70
CA GLN A 72 -7.95 11.58 1.80
C GLN A 72 -7.06 12.06 2.97
N ILE A 73 -6.10 11.23 3.40
CA ILE A 73 -5.11 11.59 4.42
C ILE A 73 -4.28 12.79 3.95
N GLY A 74 -3.87 12.77 2.68
CA GLY A 74 -3.15 13.83 2.01
C GLY A 74 -3.87 15.17 2.06
N PHE A 75 -5.14 15.17 1.67
CA PHE A 75 -6.00 16.35 1.66
C PHE A 75 -6.20 16.90 3.08
N TRP A 76 -6.52 16.04 4.04
CA TRP A 76 -6.67 16.46 5.44
C TRP A 76 -5.36 17.07 6.00
N THR A 77 -4.21 16.43 5.72
CA THR A 77 -2.90 16.92 6.19
C THR A 77 -2.56 18.26 5.57
N MET A 78 -2.88 18.48 4.30
CA MET A 78 -2.72 19.77 3.65
C MET A 78 -3.55 20.85 4.35
N GLN A 79 -4.83 20.58 4.63
CA GLN A 79 -5.72 21.55 5.27
C GLN A 79 -5.28 21.90 6.70
N GLU A 80 -4.85 20.93 7.48
CA GLU A 80 -4.56 21.11 8.91
C GLU A 80 -3.12 21.51 9.21
N ARG A 81 -2.18 21.17 8.31
CA ARG A 81 -0.74 21.31 8.54
C ARG A 81 0.00 22.05 7.43
N ASP A 82 -0.69 22.49 6.37
CA ASP A 82 -0.09 23.10 5.18
C ASP A 82 1.03 22.25 4.57
N PHE A 83 0.81 20.93 4.56
CA PHE A 83 1.82 19.96 4.14
C PHE A 83 1.23 18.86 3.25
N ASN A 84 1.80 18.72 2.04
CA ASN A 84 1.44 17.63 1.13
C ASN A 84 2.19 16.33 1.48
N ILE A 85 1.52 15.43 2.19
CA ILE A 85 2.10 14.13 2.57
C ILE A 85 1.96 13.04 1.49
N ILE A 86 1.17 13.27 0.42
CA ILE A 86 0.88 12.25 -0.61
C ILE A 86 2.15 11.68 -1.26
N PRO A 87 3.14 12.49 -1.71
CA PRO A 87 4.34 11.96 -2.34
C PRO A 87 5.19 11.09 -1.41
N TYR A 88 5.09 11.31 -0.10
CA TYR A 88 5.80 10.52 0.90
C TYR A 88 5.10 9.19 1.13
N LEU A 89 3.77 9.19 1.27
CA LEU A 89 2.98 7.98 1.44
C LEU A 89 3.04 7.08 0.20
N SER A 90 2.89 7.63 -1.01
CA SER A 90 2.99 6.86 -2.26
C SER A 90 4.35 6.18 -2.40
N LYS A 91 5.43 6.88 -2.03
CA LYS A 91 6.78 6.31 -1.99
C LYS A 91 6.89 5.17 -0.97
N GLN A 92 6.27 5.29 0.21
CA GLN A 92 6.26 4.20 1.19
C GLN A 92 5.47 2.99 0.68
N TRP A 93 4.29 3.20 0.09
CA TRP A 93 3.52 2.11 -0.55
C TRP A 93 4.34 1.38 -1.62
N THR A 94 5.05 2.14 -2.46
CA THR A 94 5.95 1.58 -3.49
C THR A 94 7.05 0.73 -2.87
N ASN A 95 7.72 1.23 -1.83
CA ASN A 95 8.79 0.49 -1.16
C ASN A 95 8.28 -0.81 -0.54
N MET A 96 7.11 -0.78 0.10
CA MET A 96 6.51 -1.96 0.73
C MET A 96 6.08 -3.00 -0.32
N CYS A 97 5.38 -2.58 -1.38
CA CYS A 97 4.97 -3.47 -2.46
C CYS A 97 6.18 -4.12 -3.15
N LYS A 98 7.29 -3.39 -3.33
CA LYS A 98 8.54 -3.95 -3.86
C LYS A 98 9.19 -4.96 -2.91
N ALA A 99 9.13 -4.71 -1.60
CA ALA A 99 9.64 -5.65 -0.60
C ALA A 99 8.82 -6.95 -0.60
N PHE A 100 7.49 -6.85 -0.55
CA PHE A 100 6.60 -8.02 -0.62
C PHE A 100 6.72 -8.77 -1.95
N LEU A 101 6.87 -8.07 -3.07
CA LEU A 101 7.13 -8.73 -4.36
C LEU A 101 8.43 -9.53 -4.34
N LYS A 102 9.47 -9.00 -3.69
CA LYS A 102 10.76 -9.69 -3.55
C LYS A 102 10.62 -10.94 -2.67
N GLU A 103 9.85 -10.87 -1.60
CA GLU A 103 9.54 -12.02 -0.73
C GLU A 103 8.73 -13.09 -1.47
N ALA A 104 7.71 -12.68 -2.23
CA ALA A 104 6.95 -13.59 -3.10
C ALA A 104 7.88 -14.27 -4.11
N LYS A 105 8.77 -13.52 -4.78
CA LYS A 105 9.76 -14.10 -5.72
C LYS A 105 10.68 -15.11 -5.05
N TRP A 106 11.11 -14.87 -3.81
CA TRP A 106 11.89 -15.84 -3.06
C TRP A 106 11.10 -17.12 -2.77
N TYR A 107 9.85 -16.97 -2.32
CA TYR A 107 8.95 -18.10 -2.08
C TYR A 107 8.75 -18.95 -3.35
N TYR A 108 8.36 -18.34 -4.46
CA TYR A 108 8.09 -19.03 -5.73
C TYR A 108 9.35 -19.70 -6.32
N SER A 109 10.53 -19.13 -6.13
CA SER A 109 11.80 -19.72 -6.60
C SER A 109 12.40 -20.76 -5.66
N GLY A 110 11.84 -20.94 -4.46
CA GLY A 110 12.43 -21.75 -3.39
C GLY A 110 13.74 -21.18 -2.84
N TYR A 111 14.05 -19.92 -3.15
CA TYR A 111 15.24 -19.24 -2.67
C TYR A 111 15.16 -18.99 -1.16
N LYS A 112 16.23 -19.34 -0.45
CA LYS A 112 16.37 -19.09 0.99
C LYS A 112 17.41 -18.00 1.20
N PRO A 113 17.02 -16.79 1.63
CA PRO A 113 17.97 -15.72 1.92
C PRO A 113 18.88 -16.09 3.08
N SER A 114 20.12 -15.59 3.07
CA SER A 114 21.01 -15.65 4.23
C SER A 114 20.53 -14.68 5.31
N GLN A 115 20.57 -15.11 6.58
CA GLN A 115 20.48 -14.17 7.70
C GLN A 115 21.78 -13.38 7.74
N HIS A 116 21.71 -12.05 7.68
CA HIS A 116 22.86 -11.16 7.84
C HIS A 116 23.29 -11.09 9.30
#